data_AF-A0AAN0LTL3-F1
#
_entry.id   AF-A0AAN0LTL3-F1
#
_cell.length_a   1.000
_cell.length_b   1.000
_cell.length_c   1.000
_cell.angle_alpha   90.00
_cell.angle_beta   90.00
_cell.angle_gamma   90.00
#
_symmetry.space_group_name_H-M   'P 1'
#
loop_
_entity.id
_entity.type
_entity.pdbx_description
1 polymer ?
#
loop_
_entity_poly.entity_id
_entity_poly.type
_entity_poly.pdbx_seq_one_letter_code
_entity_poly.pdbx_strand_id
1 'polypeptide(L)'
;MKMLSPDFEVVGVDIDPEMIEIAHQKYPELKDVTTVGDFLDYTPETPFDTTFCIGDSTNYILTPEDLEQFIETMTNTSNHLIVDCHHPHRLNEFADDYYEEGSTDEFDYAYQIEVNEEHLVHVINFLDGTFDAIYQWVFDPKLLIDGFEKRGFKVDVYTDYIHEGFLPEGEKIVLVATKETL
;
A
#
# COMPACT_ATOMS: atom_id res chain seq x y z
N MET A 1 -12.93 -0.58 2.10
CA MET A 1 -14.04 -1.17 1.31
C MET A 1 -15.38 -1.17 2.05
N LYS A 2 -15.57 -1.96 3.13
CA LYS A 2 -16.86 -2.01 3.87
C LYS A 2 -17.40 -0.65 4.33
N MET A 3 -16.53 0.27 4.73
CA MET A 3 -16.92 1.62 5.13
C MET A 3 -17.38 2.52 3.98
N LEU A 4 -17.03 2.17 2.73
CA LEU A 4 -17.31 2.96 1.53
C LEU A 4 -18.49 2.39 0.73
N SER A 5 -18.70 1.07 0.75
CA SER A 5 -19.75 0.40 -0.02
C SER A 5 -21.19 0.88 0.24
N PRO A 6 -21.56 1.50 1.39
CA PRO A 6 -22.90 2.08 1.55
C PRO A 6 -23.15 3.31 0.66
N ASP A 7 -22.10 4.07 0.33
CA ASP A 7 -22.19 5.38 -0.32
C ASP A 7 -21.53 5.39 -1.72
N PHE A 8 -20.72 4.39 -2.05
CA PHE A 8 -19.95 4.29 -3.29
C PHE A 8 -20.04 2.90 -3.92
N GLU A 9 -19.97 2.84 -5.25
CA GLU A 9 -19.65 1.61 -5.97
C GLU A 9 -18.15 1.35 -5.83
N VAL A 10 -17.79 0.21 -5.25
CA VAL A 10 -16.40 -0.11 -4.92
C VAL A 10 -15.98 -1.39 -5.59
N VAL A 11 -14.71 -1.46 -5.99
CA VAL A 11 -14.05 -2.69 -6.41
C VAL A 11 -12.76 -2.81 -5.59
N GLY A 12 -12.56 -3.97 -4.98
CA GLY A 12 -11.33 -4.33 -4.30
C GLY A 12 -10.54 -5.36 -5.08
N VAL A 13 -9.23 -5.19 -5.11
CA VAL A 13 -8.30 -6.08 -5.78
C VAL A 13 -7.17 -6.39 -4.80
N ASP A 14 -6.87 -7.67 -4.63
CA ASP A 14 -5.72 -8.13 -3.87
C ASP A 14 -5.11 -9.32 -4.62
N ILE A 15 -3.78 -9.46 -4.60
CA ILE A 15 -3.09 -10.55 -5.28
C ILE A 15 -3.27 -11.87 -4.52
N ASP A 16 -3.53 -11.81 -3.22
CA ASP A 16 -3.63 -12.98 -2.36
C ASP A 16 -5.08 -13.51 -2.30
N PRO A 17 -5.35 -14.69 -2.89
CA PRO A 17 -6.67 -15.31 -2.83
C PRO A 17 -7.12 -15.67 -1.41
N GLU A 18 -6.20 -15.97 -0.49
CA GLU A 18 -6.52 -16.30 0.90
C GLU A 18 -6.99 -15.05 1.65
N MET A 19 -6.36 -13.91 1.43
CA MET A 19 -6.80 -12.64 2.01
C MET A 19 -8.18 -12.21 1.50
N ILE A 20 -8.48 -12.45 0.22
CA ILE A 20 -9.83 -12.24 -0.33
C ILE A 20 -10.87 -13.15 0.35
N GLU A 21 -10.55 -14.44 0.54
CA GLU A 21 -11.44 -15.38 1.23
C GLU A 21 -11.66 -14.98 2.71
N ILE A 22 -10.61 -14.58 3.42
CA ILE A 22 -10.71 -14.06 4.80
C ILE A 22 -11.60 -12.81 4.82
N ALA A 23 -11.45 -11.90 3.85
CA ALA A 23 -12.29 -10.72 3.75
C ALA A 23 -13.76 -11.09 3.56
N HIS A 24 -14.07 -12.11 2.74
CA HIS A 24 -15.43 -12.60 2.51
C HIS A 24 -16.02 -13.29 3.75
N GLN A 25 -15.21 -13.98 4.55
CA GLN A 25 -15.66 -14.59 5.79
C GLN A 25 -16.01 -13.54 6.84
N LYS A 26 -15.18 -12.49 6.96
CA LYS A 26 -15.41 -11.37 7.88
C LYS A 26 -16.57 -10.49 7.42
N TYR A 27 -16.69 -10.28 6.10
CA TYR A 27 -17.61 -9.35 5.47
C TYR A 27 -18.23 -9.97 4.20
N PRO A 28 -19.26 -10.83 4.34
CA PRO A 28 -19.88 -11.53 3.22
C PRO A 28 -20.41 -10.62 2.11
N GLU A 29 -20.76 -9.37 2.44
CA GLU A 29 -21.18 -8.34 1.49
C GLU A 29 -20.09 -7.92 0.48
N LEU A 30 -18.82 -8.24 0.73
CA LEU A 30 -17.71 -7.90 -0.15
C LEU A 30 -17.53 -8.87 -1.32
N LYS A 31 -18.23 -10.02 -1.31
CA LYS A 31 -18.06 -11.10 -2.30
C LYS A 31 -18.24 -10.65 -3.75
N ASP A 32 -19.21 -9.77 -3.98
CA ASP A 32 -19.56 -9.32 -5.33
C ASP A 32 -18.73 -8.11 -5.79
N VAL A 33 -17.91 -7.54 -4.90
CA VAL A 33 -17.17 -6.29 -5.12
C VAL A 33 -15.67 -6.46 -4.93
N THR A 34 -15.17 -7.69 -4.77
CA THR A 34 -13.74 -7.97 -4.63
C THR A 34 -13.30 -9.09 -5.55
N THR A 35 -12.08 -8.99 -6.06
CA THR A 35 -11.49 -9.99 -6.96
C THR A 35 -10.03 -10.21 -6.63
N VAL A 36 -9.53 -11.39 -6.96
CA VAL A 36 -8.09 -11.65 -6.99
C VAL A 36 -7.50 -10.99 -8.23
N GLY A 37 -6.40 -10.26 -8.09
CA GLY A 37 -5.70 -9.60 -9.18
C GLY A 37 -4.44 -8.86 -8.73
N ASP A 38 -3.54 -8.60 -9.68
CA ASP A 38 -2.33 -7.83 -9.44
C ASP A 38 -2.59 -6.36 -9.78
N PHE A 39 -2.32 -5.44 -8.84
CA PHE A 39 -2.48 -4.00 -9.11
C PHE A 39 -1.49 -3.48 -10.15
N LEU A 40 -0.46 -4.26 -10.52
CA LEU A 40 0.52 -3.88 -11.53
C LEU A 40 -0.06 -3.99 -12.94
N ASP A 41 -1.07 -4.81 -13.17
CA ASP A 41 -1.69 -4.97 -14.50
C ASP A 41 -3.23 -4.89 -14.51
N TYR A 42 -3.83 -4.60 -13.35
CA TYR A 42 -5.27 -4.46 -13.22
C TYR A 42 -5.84 -3.38 -14.14
N THR A 43 -6.68 -3.80 -15.08
CA THR A 43 -7.35 -2.92 -16.03
C THR A 43 -8.87 -3.05 -15.88
N PRO A 44 -9.57 -2.02 -15.35
CA PRO A 44 -11.02 -2.05 -15.24
C PRO A 44 -11.67 -1.86 -16.62
N GLU A 45 -12.87 -2.42 -16.81
CA GLU A 45 -13.63 -2.23 -18.06
C GLU A 45 -14.00 -0.76 -18.31
N THR A 46 -14.24 -0.01 -17.23
CA THR A 46 -14.50 1.43 -17.24
C THR A 46 -13.62 2.08 -16.16
N PRO A 47 -12.96 3.21 -16.45
CA PRO A 47 -12.18 3.94 -15.44
C PRO A 47 -13.04 4.32 -14.23
N PHE A 48 -12.46 4.27 -13.04
CA PHE A 48 -13.10 4.68 -11.80
C PHE A 48 -13.04 6.20 -11.62
N ASP A 49 -14.01 6.74 -10.86
CA ASP A 49 -13.96 8.12 -10.40
C ASP A 49 -12.79 8.38 -9.45
N THR A 50 -12.38 7.36 -8.67
CA THR A 50 -11.22 7.43 -7.77
C THR A 50 -10.61 6.04 -7.59
N THR A 51 -9.29 5.95 -7.56
CA THR A 51 -8.54 4.72 -7.23
C THR A 51 -7.62 4.99 -6.05
N PHE A 52 -7.52 4.05 -5.11
CA PHE A 52 -6.63 4.17 -3.96
C PHE A 52 -5.81 2.90 -3.72
N CYS A 53 -4.56 3.08 -3.32
CA CYS A 53 -3.64 2.03 -2.89
C CYS A 53 -3.01 2.52 -1.57
N ILE A 54 -3.51 2.00 -0.44
CA ILE A 54 -3.21 2.52 0.90
C ILE A 54 -2.83 1.38 1.84
N GLY A 55 -2.15 1.70 2.94
CA GLY A 55 -1.68 0.71 3.90
C GLY A 55 -0.41 0.02 3.40
N ASP A 56 0.54 0.82 2.89
CA ASP A 56 1.87 0.35 2.43
C ASP A 56 1.86 -0.74 1.37
N SER A 57 0.72 -1.00 0.72
CA SER A 57 0.64 -1.95 -0.38
C SER A 57 1.62 -1.61 -1.51
N THR A 58 1.89 -0.32 -1.75
CA THR A 58 2.89 0.12 -2.74
C THR A 58 4.32 -0.28 -2.35
N ASN A 59 4.62 -0.44 -1.06
CA ASN A 59 5.96 -0.82 -0.60
C ASN A 59 6.28 -2.31 -0.83
N TYR A 60 5.30 -3.14 -1.18
CA TYR A 60 5.53 -4.51 -1.64
C TYR A 60 6.10 -4.59 -3.06
N ILE A 61 6.12 -3.48 -3.79
CA ILE A 61 6.85 -3.35 -5.05
C ILE A 61 8.34 -3.24 -4.73
N LEU A 62 9.15 -4.17 -5.24
CA LEU A 62 10.57 -4.28 -4.88
C LEU A 62 11.52 -3.82 -5.99
N THR A 63 11.00 -3.43 -7.15
CA THR A 63 11.83 -2.98 -8.28
C THR A 63 11.36 -1.64 -8.84
N PRO A 64 12.28 -0.80 -9.35
CA PRO A 64 11.92 0.43 -10.05
C PRO A 64 11.05 0.18 -11.29
N GLU A 65 11.25 -0.93 -12.00
CA GLU A 65 10.48 -1.31 -13.18
C GLU A 65 9.02 -1.59 -12.83
N ASP A 66 8.77 -2.36 -11.77
CA ASP A 66 7.42 -2.65 -11.29
C ASP A 66 6.76 -1.38 -10.73
N LEU A 67 7.53 -0.46 -10.13
CA LEU A 67 7.00 0.83 -9.68
C LEU A 67 6.56 1.70 -10.87
N GLU A 68 7.33 1.70 -11.96
CA GLU A 68 6.92 2.39 -13.19
C GLU A 68 5.65 1.78 -13.79
N GLN A 69 5.53 0.44 -13.78
CA GLN A 69 4.34 -0.27 -14.21
C GLN A 69 3.13 0.06 -13.32
N PHE A 70 3.29 0.08 -12.00
CA PHE A 70 2.26 0.51 -11.05
C PHE A 70 1.76 1.92 -11.36
N ILE A 71 2.67 2.86 -11.59
CA ILE A 71 2.31 4.25 -11.93
C ILE A 71 1.50 4.28 -13.23
N GLU A 72 1.90 3.53 -14.26
CA GLU A 72 1.14 3.43 -15.50
C GLU A 72 -0.28 2.90 -15.26
N THR A 73 -0.39 1.77 -14.57
CA THR A 73 -1.67 1.12 -14.28
C THR A 73 -2.60 2.02 -13.49
N MET A 74 -2.11 2.67 -12.42
CA MET A 74 -2.89 3.61 -11.62
C MET A 74 -3.38 4.82 -12.43
N THR A 75 -2.56 5.36 -13.34
CA THR A 75 -3.01 6.49 -14.18
C THR A 75 -4.00 6.11 -15.27
N ASN A 76 -4.12 4.82 -15.59
CA ASN A 76 -5.13 4.31 -16.51
C ASN A 76 -6.46 3.98 -15.80
N THR A 77 -6.44 3.75 -14.48
CA THR A 77 -7.62 3.37 -13.71
C THR A 77 -8.47 4.57 -13.30
N SER A 78 -7.87 5.75 -13.06
CA SER A 78 -8.61 6.96 -12.66
C SER A 78 -7.86 8.27 -12.90
N ASN A 79 -8.60 9.39 -12.93
CA ASN A 79 -8.05 10.75 -12.86
C ASN A 79 -7.92 11.29 -11.42
N HIS A 80 -8.35 10.53 -10.42
CA HIS A 80 -8.16 10.85 -9.00
C HIS A 80 -7.54 9.65 -8.29
N LEU A 81 -6.31 9.80 -7.82
CA LEU A 81 -5.53 8.73 -7.20
C LEU A 81 -5.17 9.10 -5.77
N ILE A 82 -5.25 8.13 -4.85
CA ILE A 82 -4.77 8.26 -3.47
C ILE A 82 -3.81 7.10 -3.21
N VAL A 83 -2.53 7.40 -3.06
CA VAL A 83 -1.49 6.38 -2.86
C VAL A 83 -0.69 6.71 -1.61
N ASP A 84 -0.45 5.74 -0.73
CA ASP A 84 0.51 5.90 0.35
C ASP A 84 1.76 5.04 0.16
N CYS A 85 2.86 5.49 0.75
CA CYS A 85 4.07 4.70 0.91
C CYS A 85 4.74 5.04 2.23
N HIS A 86 5.66 4.19 2.67
CA HIS A 86 6.50 4.48 3.84
C HIS A 86 7.23 5.81 3.69
N HIS A 87 7.24 6.57 4.78
CA HIS A 87 8.09 7.75 4.89
C HIS A 87 9.57 7.32 4.96
N PRO A 88 10.53 8.02 4.30
CA PRO A 88 11.95 7.63 4.33
C PRO A 88 12.56 7.54 5.74
N HIS A 89 12.01 8.29 6.69
CA HIS A 89 12.40 8.24 8.11
C HIS A 89 12.26 6.84 8.72
N ARG A 90 11.40 5.96 8.17
CA ARG A 90 11.22 4.59 8.67
C ARG A 90 12.52 3.79 8.71
N LEU A 91 13.44 4.04 7.76
CA LEU A 91 14.78 3.43 7.78
C LEU A 91 15.64 3.90 8.96
N ASN A 92 15.45 5.15 9.41
CA ASN A 92 16.15 5.67 10.60
C ASN A 92 15.48 5.19 11.90
N GLU A 93 14.14 5.17 11.91
CA GLU A 93 13.35 4.71 13.06
C GLU A 93 13.70 3.27 13.44
N PHE A 94 13.93 2.41 12.45
CA PHE A 94 14.29 1.00 12.66
C PHE A 94 15.78 0.70 12.50
N ALA A 95 16.65 1.71 12.54
CA ALA A 95 18.09 1.50 12.40
C ALA A 95 18.70 0.63 13.52
N ASP A 96 18.08 0.62 14.71
CA ASP A 96 18.48 -0.20 15.87
C ASP A 96 17.64 -1.48 16.03
N ASP A 97 16.91 -1.88 14.99
CA ASP A 97 15.92 -2.96 14.94
C ASP A 97 14.71 -2.74 15.88
N TYR A 98 13.53 -3.17 15.44
CA TYR A 98 12.35 -3.28 16.28
C TYR A 98 12.13 -4.73 16.66
N TYR A 99 11.73 -4.98 17.91
CA TYR A 99 11.40 -6.32 18.38
C TYR A 99 10.20 -6.29 19.32
N GLU A 100 9.26 -7.19 19.08
CA GLU A 100 8.05 -7.40 19.87
C GLU A 100 7.78 -8.89 20.04
N GLU A 101 7.37 -9.31 21.23
CA GLU A 101 6.77 -10.62 21.47
C GLU A 101 5.34 -10.42 21.94
N GLY A 102 4.45 -11.31 21.51
CA GLY A 102 3.05 -11.26 21.88
C GLY A 102 2.40 -12.64 21.87
N SER A 103 1.18 -12.67 22.39
CA SER A 103 0.33 -13.86 22.45
C SER A 103 -1.08 -13.48 22.07
N THR A 104 -1.73 -14.34 21.29
CA THR A 104 -3.17 -14.30 21.01
C THR A 104 -3.84 -15.51 21.67
N ASP A 105 -5.16 -15.62 21.55
CA ASP A 105 -5.87 -16.83 22.00
C ASP A 105 -5.51 -18.08 21.15
N GLU A 106 -4.90 -17.89 19.97
CA GLU A 106 -4.67 -18.94 18.97
C GLU A 106 -3.18 -19.31 18.80
N PHE A 107 -2.27 -18.34 18.90
CA PHE A 107 -0.84 -18.53 18.70
C PHE A 107 -0.01 -17.47 19.47
N ASP A 108 1.22 -17.83 19.78
CA ASP A 108 2.25 -16.90 20.27
C ASP A 108 3.08 -16.40 19.08
N TYR A 109 3.67 -15.21 19.17
CA TYR A 109 4.53 -14.69 18.11
C TYR A 109 5.71 -13.89 18.65
N ALA A 110 6.80 -13.91 17.89
CA ALA A 110 7.88 -12.93 17.96
C ALA A 110 7.97 -12.23 16.60
N TYR A 111 8.02 -10.91 16.63
CA TYR A 111 8.02 -10.05 15.45
C TYR A 111 9.21 -9.11 15.50
N GLN A 112 9.93 -9.02 14.40
CA GLN A 112 11.10 -8.17 14.26
C GLN A 112 11.01 -7.36 12.98
N ILE A 113 11.47 -6.11 13.03
CA ILE A 113 11.70 -5.29 11.84
C ILE A 113 13.19 -4.94 11.82
N GLU A 114 13.86 -5.29 10.73
CA GLU A 114 15.26 -4.97 10.48
C GLU A 114 15.37 -4.09 9.24
N VAL A 115 16.41 -3.25 9.19
CA VAL A 115 16.74 -2.47 8.00
C VAL A 115 17.79 -3.20 7.17
N ASN A 116 17.45 -3.49 5.92
CA ASN A 116 18.37 -4.05 4.93
C ASN A 116 18.47 -3.11 3.71
N GLU A 117 19.53 -2.32 3.67
CA GLU A 117 19.71 -1.25 2.67
C GLU A 117 18.51 -0.29 2.65
N GLU A 118 17.75 -0.25 1.56
CA GLU A 118 16.55 0.56 1.40
C GLU A 118 15.25 -0.21 1.74
N HIS A 119 15.36 -1.37 2.38
CA HIS A 119 14.20 -2.22 2.70
C HIS A 119 13.98 -2.35 4.19
N LEU A 120 12.71 -2.42 4.59
CA LEU A 120 12.30 -2.99 5.86
C LEU A 120 12.06 -4.49 5.65
N VAL A 121 12.68 -5.30 6.50
CA VAL A 121 12.49 -6.75 6.53
C VAL A 121 11.71 -7.10 7.79
N HIS A 122 10.48 -7.54 7.59
CA HIS A 122 9.54 -7.93 8.63
C HIS A 122 9.66 -9.44 8.85
N VAL A 123 10.21 -9.86 9.98
CA VAL A 123 10.37 -11.27 10.32
C VAL A 123 9.34 -11.65 11.38
N ILE A 124 8.50 -12.62 11.06
CA ILE A 124 7.44 -13.12 11.94
C ILE A 124 7.75 -14.58 12.28
N ASN A 125 7.88 -14.89 13.56
CA ASN A 125 8.02 -16.23 14.09
C ASN A 125 6.77 -16.57 14.90
N PHE A 126 5.96 -17.52 14.44
CA PHE A 126 4.70 -17.93 15.08
C PHE A 126 4.90 -18.91 16.25
N LEU A 127 6.15 -19.15 16.66
CA LEU A 127 6.55 -19.97 17.82
C LEU A 127 5.99 -21.41 17.85
N ASP A 128 5.41 -21.85 16.73
CA ASP A 128 4.93 -23.20 16.45
C ASP A 128 5.84 -23.94 15.45
N GLY A 129 6.92 -23.27 15.01
CA GLY A 129 7.85 -23.74 13.98
C GLY A 129 7.65 -23.07 12.61
N THR A 130 6.61 -22.25 12.45
CA THR A 130 6.34 -21.48 11.23
C THR A 130 7.02 -20.11 11.29
N PHE A 131 7.59 -19.69 10.17
CA PHE A 131 8.28 -18.42 10.00
C PHE A 131 7.84 -17.76 8.70
N ASP A 132 7.74 -16.43 8.72
CA ASP A 132 7.49 -15.62 7.54
C ASP A 132 8.45 -14.43 7.50
N ALA A 133 8.75 -13.95 6.30
CA ALA A 133 9.61 -12.80 6.05
C ALA A 133 9.06 -11.97 4.89
N ILE A 134 8.70 -10.72 5.18
CA ILE A 134 8.14 -9.78 4.23
C ILE A 134 9.15 -8.66 3.98
N TYR A 135 9.36 -8.32 2.71
CA TYR A 135 10.24 -7.24 2.30
C TYR A 135 9.39 -6.06 1.84
N GLN A 136 9.72 -4.87 2.31
CA GLN A 136 9.07 -3.63 1.90
C GLN A 136 10.12 -2.61 1.49
N TRP A 137 10.10 -2.16 0.24
CA TRP A 137 11.03 -1.15 -0.26
C TRP A 137 10.63 0.24 0.21
N VAL A 138 11.52 0.93 0.91
CA VAL A 138 11.37 2.34 1.33
C VAL A 138 12.06 3.23 0.30
N PHE A 139 11.41 3.40 -0.86
CA PHE A 139 11.89 4.24 -1.94
C PHE A 139 11.71 5.75 -1.68
N ASP A 140 12.42 6.62 -2.43
CA ASP A 140 12.15 8.07 -2.43
C ASP A 140 10.75 8.33 -3.01
N PRO A 141 9.79 8.90 -2.23
CA PRO A 141 8.44 9.17 -2.70
C PRO A 141 8.38 10.08 -3.94
N LYS A 142 9.45 10.81 -4.26
CA LYS A 142 9.56 11.56 -5.52
C LYS A 142 9.40 10.70 -6.77
N LEU A 143 9.74 9.41 -6.72
CA LEU A 143 9.53 8.51 -7.86
C LEU A 143 8.05 8.43 -8.26
N LEU A 144 7.15 8.36 -7.28
CA LEU A 144 5.71 8.40 -7.52
C LEU A 144 5.24 9.79 -7.97
N ILE A 145 5.72 10.85 -7.31
CA ILE A 145 5.36 12.24 -7.62
C ILE A 145 5.73 12.56 -9.08
N ASP A 146 7.00 12.39 -9.45
CA ASP A 146 7.50 12.65 -10.80
C ASP A 146 6.78 11.75 -11.82
N GLY A 147 6.51 10.50 -11.45
CA GLY A 147 5.79 9.53 -12.27
C GLY A 147 4.36 9.93 -12.62
N PHE A 148 3.60 10.44 -11.64
CA PHE A 148 2.25 10.94 -11.83
C PHE A 148 2.26 12.31 -12.54
N GLU A 149 3.14 13.23 -12.17
CA GLU A 149 3.27 14.55 -12.81
C GLU A 149 3.63 14.43 -14.30
N LYS A 150 4.54 13.53 -14.66
CA LYS A 150 4.90 13.22 -16.06
C LYS A 150 3.68 12.76 -16.89
N ARG A 151 2.66 12.20 -16.24
CA ARG A 151 1.40 11.74 -16.86
C ARG A 151 0.28 12.78 -16.78
N GLY A 152 0.60 13.99 -16.33
CA GLY A 152 -0.28 15.16 -16.33
C GLY A 152 -1.15 15.29 -15.07
N PHE A 153 -0.82 14.61 -13.98
CA PHE A 153 -1.50 14.80 -12.70
C PHE A 153 -0.83 15.95 -11.93
N LYS A 154 -1.64 16.70 -11.18
CA LYS A 154 -1.16 17.53 -10.06
C LYS A 154 -1.12 16.64 -8.81
N VAL A 155 -0.02 16.65 -8.07
CA VAL A 155 0.16 15.83 -6.87
C VAL A 155 0.21 16.72 -5.62
N ASP A 156 -0.74 16.52 -4.71
CA ASP A 156 -0.71 17.09 -3.36
C ASP A 156 -0.15 16.03 -2.39
N VAL A 157 0.77 16.43 -1.50
CA VAL A 157 1.50 15.53 -0.61
C VAL A 157 1.11 15.77 0.84
N TYR A 158 0.95 14.70 1.61
CA TYR A 158 0.72 14.75 3.05
C TYR A 158 1.63 13.77 3.79
N THR A 159 2.07 14.14 4.98
CA THR A 159 2.71 13.24 5.95
C THR A 159 1.67 12.76 6.96
N ASP A 160 1.62 11.46 7.20
CA ASP A 160 0.74 10.79 8.18
C ASP A 160 -0.74 11.15 8.03
N TYR A 161 -1.22 11.27 6.79
CA TYR A 161 -2.61 11.59 6.41
C TYR A 161 -3.14 12.95 6.87
N ILE A 162 -2.40 13.71 7.67
CA ILE A 162 -2.90 14.88 8.39
C ILE A 162 -2.10 16.14 8.06
N HIS A 163 -0.78 16.01 7.88
CA HIS A 163 0.11 17.15 7.73
C HIS A 163 0.39 17.43 6.26
N GLU A 164 0.04 18.62 5.77
CA GLU A 164 0.35 19.00 4.39
C GLU A 164 1.87 19.11 4.17
N GLY A 165 2.35 18.52 3.08
CA GLY A 165 3.75 18.49 2.67
C GLY A 165 4.60 17.39 3.32
N PHE A 166 5.91 17.45 3.07
CA PHE A 166 6.90 16.58 3.69
C PHE A 166 7.33 17.13 5.05
N LEU A 167 7.21 16.31 6.09
CA LEU A 167 7.84 16.57 7.39
C LEU A 167 9.23 15.90 7.46
N PRO A 168 10.09 16.29 8.42
CA PRO A 168 11.39 15.63 8.62
C PRO A 168 11.27 14.18 9.10
N GLU A 169 10.20 13.87 9.82
CA GLU A 169 9.89 12.58 10.42
C GLU A 169 8.41 12.29 10.21
N GLY A 170 8.06 11.01 10.16
CA GLY A 170 6.71 10.52 9.91
C GLY A 170 6.73 9.04 9.61
N GLU A 171 5.55 8.42 9.56
CA GLU A 171 5.37 7.02 9.22
C GLU A 171 5.06 6.84 7.73
N LYS A 172 4.22 7.72 7.18
CA LYS A 172 3.67 7.61 5.81
C LYS A 172 3.82 8.90 5.03
N ILE A 173 4.06 8.75 3.73
CA ILE A 173 3.79 9.79 2.73
C ILE A 173 2.54 9.38 1.96
N VAL A 174 1.58 10.29 1.89
CA VAL A 174 0.32 10.13 1.18
C VAL A 174 0.27 11.12 0.02
N LEU A 175 0.03 10.59 -1.17
CA LEU A 175 -0.08 11.35 -2.41
C LEU A 175 -1.53 11.37 -2.86
N VAL A 176 -2.07 12.57 -3.05
CA VAL A 176 -3.37 12.79 -3.67
C VAL A 176 -3.12 13.38 -5.05
N ALA A 177 -3.20 12.54 -6.09
CA ALA A 177 -2.95 12.95 -7.47
C ALA A 177 -4.28 13.19 -8.20
N THR A 178 -4.39 14.33 -8.88
CA THR A 178 -5.61 14.72 -9.62
C THR A 178 -5.28 15.22 -11.02
N LYS A 179 -6.09 14.84 -12.00
CA LYS A 179 -5.94 15.26 -13.39
C LYS A 179 -7.22 15.91 -13.88
N GLU A 180 -7.14 17.17 -14.30
CA GLU A 180 -8.29 17.87 -14.88
C GLU A 180 -8.67 17.23 -16.22
N THR A 181 -9.94 16.90 -16.38
CA THR A 181 -10.55 16.58 -17.67
C THR A 181 -11.06 17.86 -18.32
N LEU A 182 -10.57 18.14 -19.54
CA LEU A 182 -11.03 19.25 -20.39
C LEU A 182 -12.45 19.03 -20.93
#